data_AF-A0A4V2V1Y3-F1
#
_entry.id   AF-A0A4V2V1Y3-F1
#
_cell.length_a   1.000
_cell.length_b   1.000
_cell.length_c   1.000
_cell.angle_alpha   90.00
_cell.angle_beta   90.00
_cell.angle_gamma   90.00
#
_symmetry.space_group_name_H-M   'P 1'
#
loop_
_entity.id
_entity.type
_entity.pdbx_description
1 polymer ?
#
loop_
_entity_poly.entity_id
_entity_poly.type
_entity_poly.pdbx_seq_one_letter_code
_entity_poly.pdbx_strand_id
1 'polypeptide(L)'
;MGAGAVYFHIQPKRALLGDINPELMNAYQVIKDDWQALESSLKYRQRRHREDADKYYYWLRARTPPQPSQRASRLIYLNRTCFNGIYRVNRRGQFNVPRGTKDKVIIETDNFSAISKLLAGAELMVDDFEVLVDRADKDDFLFCDPPYTVRHNYNGFRKYNEVLFSWADQERLASALLRAARRGAKILCTNANHQSVRDLYSSPEFKQQIVSRYSRISADNASRRYFEELIIQANI
;
A
#
# COMPACT_ATOMS: atom_id res chain seq x y z
N MET A 1 -1.14 1.13 4.67
CA MET A 1 -1.57 2.36 3.96
C MET A 1 -1.50 2.21 2.45
N GLY A 2 -0.46 1.57 1.90
CA GLY A 2 -0.31 1.40 0.45
C GLY A 2 -0.23 2.73 -0.32
N ALA A 3 -1.01 2.85 -1.39
CA ALA A 3 -1.05 4.09 -2.19
C ALA A 3 -1.89 5.21 -1.55
N GLY A 4 -2.49 5.00 -0.38
CA GLY A 4 -3.22 6.03 0.36
C GLY A 4 -4.53 6.50 -0.30
N ALA A 5 -5.11 5.71 -1.23
CA ALA A 5 -6.26 6.13 -2.04
C ALA A 5 -7.46 6.64 -1.20
N VAL A 6 -7.81 5.92 -0.13
CA VAL A 6 -8.90 6.32 0.78
C VAL A 6 -8.57 7.62 1.51
N TYR A 7 -7.34 7.78 1.99
CA TYR A 7 -6.91 9.01 2.67
C TYR A 7 -6.97 10.23 1.75
N PHE A 8 -6.44 10.12 0.52
CA PHE A 8 -6.45 11.23 -0.44
C PHE A 8 -7.85 11.54 -1.00
N HIS A 9 -8.77 10.59 -0.94
CA HIS A 9 -10.18 10.80 -1.27
C HIS A 9 -10.93 11.52 -0.14
N ILE A 10 -10.77 11.08 1.11
CA ILE A 10 -11.50 11.62 2.27
C ILE A 10 -10.90 12.96 2.74
N GLN A 11 -9.58 13.11 2.68
CA GLN A 11 -8.85 14.30 3.11
C GLN A 11 -9.17 14.75 4.56
N PRO A 12 -9.05 13.86 5.56
CA PRO A 12 -9.35 14.20 6.94
C PRO A 12 -8.35 15.22 7.49
N LYS A 13 -8.82 16.09 8.41
CA LYS A 13 -7.96 17.10 9.06
C LYS A 13 -6.85 16.49 9.93
N ARG A 14 -7.11 15.32 10.52
CA ARG A 14 -6.17 14.54 11.34
C ARG A 14 -6.24 13.09 10.90
N ALA A 15 -5.11 12.42 10.79
CA ALA A 15 -5.04 11.00 10.47
C ALA A 15 -3.78 10.36 11.06
N LEU A 16 -3.86 9.08 11.37
CA LEU A 16 -2.72 8.20 11.57
C LEU A 16 -2.59 7.30 10.34
N LEU A 17 -1.48 7.40 9.63
CA LEU A 17 -1.19 6.58 8.45
C LEU A 17 0.04 5.74 8.73
N GLY A 18 -0.05 4.44 8.49
CA GLY A 18 1.13 3.59 8.56
C GLY A 18 1.11 2.36 7.67
N ASP A 19 2.30 1.85 7.50
CA ASP A 19 2.64 0.72 6.66
C ASP A 19 3.94 0.10 7.16
N ILE A 20 4.05 -1.23 7.05
CA ILE A 20 5.26 -1.94 7.45
C ILE A 20 6.45 -1.61 6.54
N ASN A 21 6.21 -1.05 5.35
CA ASN A 21 7.26 -0.72 4.39
C ASN A 21 7.95 0.62 4.71
N PRO A 22 9.20 0.63 5.21
CA PRO A 22 9.91 1.87 5.57
C PRO A 22 10.24 2.74 4.36
N GLU A 23 10.44 2.19 3.17
CA GLU A 23 10.72 2.98 1.96
C GLU A 23 9.47 3.78 1.55
N LEU A 24 8.28 3.17 1.68
CA LEU A 24 7.01 3.81 1.38
C LEU A 24 6.74 4.96 2.36
N MET A 25 6.87 4.70 3.66
CA MET A 25 6.65 5.73 4.67
C MET A 25 7.68 6.85 4.59
N ASN A 26 8.95 6.54 4.29
CA ASN A 26 9.96 7.55 3.98
C ASN A 26 9.55 8.43 2.79
N ALA A 27 8.93 7.86 1.74
CA ALA A 27 8.46 8.65 0.62
C ALA A 27 7.36 9.63 1.03
N TYR A 28 6.37 9.19 1.80
CA TYR A 28 5.34 10.10 2.32
C TYR A 28 5.91 11.15 3.28
N GLN A 29 6.85 10.77 4.14
CA GLN A 29 7.50 11.70 5.06
C GLN A 29 8.28 12.79 4.30
N VAL A 30 9.04 12.40 3.28
CA VAL A 30 9.74 13.38 2.42
C VAL A 30 8.75 14.27 1.68
N ILE A 31 7.64 13.75 1.16
CA ILE A 31 6.61 14.60 0.53
C ILE A 31 6.03 15.57 1.54
N LYS A 32 5.79 15.13 2.78
CA LYS A 32 5.28 15.97 3.86
C LYS A 32 6.26 17.11 4.19
N ASP A 33 7.53 16.78 4.40
CA ASP A 33 8.51 17.72 4.99
C ASP A 33 9.28 18.56 3.96
N ASP A 34 9.67 17.97 2.82
CA ASP A 34 10.52 18.61 1.80
C ASP A 34 10.22 18.05 0.39
N TRP A 35 9.03 18.37 -0.10
CA TRP A 35 8.59 17.94 -1.42
C TRP A 35 9.43 18.56 -2.55
N GLN A 36 10.04 19.74 -2.35
CA GLN A 36 10.88 20.41 -3.33
C GLN A 36 12.17 19.63 -3.60
N ALA A 37 12.82 19.10 -2.55
CA ALA A 37 13.98 18.23 -2.71
C ALA A 37 13.61 16.93 -3.44
N LEU A 38 12.44 16.35 -3.14
CA LEU A 38 11.93 15.19 -3.86
C LEU A 38 11.73 15.49 -5.34
N GLU A 39 11.01 16.57 -5.65
CA GLU A 39 10.68 16.96 -7.02
C GLU A 39 11.95 17.23 -7.83
N SER A 40 12.91 17.95 -7.25
CA SER A 40 14.22 18.21 -7.86
C SER A 40 14.98 16.92 -8.13
N SER A 41 14.95 15.97 -7.20
CA SER A 41 15.56 14.65 -7.38
C SER A 41 14.87 13.86 -8.49
N LEU A 42 13.53 13.87 -8.57
CA LEU A 42 12.78 13.22 -9.65
C LEU A 42 13.08 13.84 -11.02
N LYS A 43 13.20 15.17 -11.10
CA LYS A 43 13.60 15.88 -12.34
C LYS A 43 14.99 15.44 -12.80
N TYR A 44 15.94 15.29 -11.87
CA TYR A 44 17.25 14.73 -12.19
C TYR A 44 17.15 13.29 -12.70
N ARG A 45 16.37 12.42 -12.03
CA ARG A 45 16.18 11.02 -12.45
C ARG A 45 15.54 10.92 -13.83
N GLN A 46 14.56 11.77 -14.16
CA GLN A 46 13.95 11.83 -15.48
C GLN A 46 14.98 12.15 -16.58
N ARG A 47 15.91 13.09 -16.34
CA ARG A 47 16.97 13.42 -17.31
C ARG A 47 17.90 12.24 -17.54
N ARG A 48 18.39 11.63 -16.46
CA ARG A 48 19.29 10.46 -16.51
C ARG A 48 18.64 9.25 -17.20
N HIS A 49 17.33 9.07 -17.01
CA HIS A 49 16.56 8.04 -17.71
C HIS A 49 16.46 8.28 -19.21
N ARG A 50 16.34 9.53 -19.66
CA ARG A 50 16.31 9.87 -21.09
C ARG A 50 17.66 9.69 -21.78
N GLU A 51 18.76 9.83 -21.05
CA GLU A 51 20.11 9.60 -21.57
C GLU A 51 20.36 8.11 -21.87
N ASP A 52 20.08 7.25 -20.89
CA ASP A 52 20.25 5.80 -21.02
C ASP A 52 19.37 5.07 -19.97
N ALA A 53 18.14 4.75 -20.38
CA ALA A 53 17.10 4.23 -19.49
C ALA A 53 17.51 2.92 -18.82
N ASP A 54 18.04 1.97 -19.58
CA ASP A 54 18.40 0.64 -19.08
C ASP A 54 19.59 0.72 -18.13
N LYS A 55 20.69 1.36 -18.55
CA LYS A 55 21.88 1.50 -17.70
C LYS A 55 21.55 2.24 -16.41
N TYR A 56 20.81 3.35 -16.50
CA TYR A 56 20.46 4.14 -15.33
C TYR A 56 19.51 3.40 -14.38
N TYR A 57 18.49 2.73 -14.92
CA TYR A 57 17.55 1.95 -14.14
C TYR A 57 18.26 0.85 -13.34
N TYR A 58 19.08 0.02 -13.98
CA TYR A 58 19.77 -1.07 -13.28
C TYR A 58 20.87 -0.55 -12.33
N TRP A 59 21.55 0.54 -12.68
CA TRP A 59 22.51 1.21 -11.79
C TRP A 59 21.85 1.68 -10.49
N LEU A 60 20.67 2.30 -10.58
CA LEU A 60 19.94 2.81 -9.41
C LEU A 60 19.25 1.68 -8.64
N ARG A 61 18.73 0.67 -9.33
CA ARG A 61 18.10 -0.50 -8.71
C ARG A 61 19.06 -1.22 -7.76
N ALA A 62 20.33 -1.33 -8.14
CA ALA A 62 21.37 -2.01 -7.37
C ALA A 62 21.89 -1.21 -6.15
N ARG A 63 21.41 0.01 -5.91
CA ARG A 63 21.93 0.91 -4.86
C ARG A 63 20.80 1.43 -3.96
N THR A 64 21.14 1.76 -2.72
CA THR A 64 20.26 2.50 -1.81
C THR A 64 20.94 3.82 -1.47
N PRO A 65 20.44 4.96 -1.95
CA PRO A 65 21.00 6.27 -1.60
C PRO A 65 20.91 6.54 -0.09
N PRO A 66 21.85 7.29 0.50
CA PRO A 66 21.83 7.57 1.94
C PRO A 66 20.79 8.64 2.32
N GLN A 67 20.54 9.61 1.45
CA GLN A 67 19.62 10.72 1.74
C GLN A 67 18.15 10.29 1.64
N PRO A 68 17.27 10.65 2.61
CA PRO A 68 15.85 10.33 2.59
C PRO A 68 15.14 10.73 1.29
N SER A 69 15.36 11.94 0.79
CA SER A 69 14.76 12.45 -0.47
C SER A 69 15.22 11.67 -1.70
N GLN A 70 16.47 11.18 -1.68
CA GLN A 70 16.99 10.32 -2.74
C GLN A 70 16.42 8.90 -2.66
N ARG A 71 16.17 8.36 -1.47
CA ARG A 71 15.45 7.09 -1.29
C ARG A 71 14.01 7.18 -1.76
N ALA A 72 13.29 8.23 -1.35
CA ALA A 72 11.93 8.50 -1.78
C ALA A 72 11.81 8.63 -3.31
N SER A 73 12.65 9.46 -3.93
CA SER A 73 12.68 9.60 -5.39
C SER A 73 13.10 8.31 -6.10
N ARG A 74 13.97 7.49 -5.49
CA ARG A 74 14.32 6.16 -6.02
C ARG A 74 13.11 5.24 -6.03
N LEU A 75 12.36 5.17 -4.93
CA LEU A 75 11.16 4.34 -4.85
C LEU A 75 10.16 4.73 -5.95
N ILE A 76 9.85 6.03 -6.05
CA ILE A 76 8.90 6.56 -7.04
C ILE A 76 9.40 6.30 -8.47
N TYR A 77 10.68 6.58 -8.75
CA TYR A 77 11.29 6.31 -10.06
C TYR A 77 11.19 4.83 -10.45
N LEU A 78 11.62 3.93 -9.56
CA LEU A 78 11.59 2.50 -9.83
C LEU A 78 10.15 2.02 -10.03
N ASN A 79 9.22 2.43 -9.18
CA ASN A 79 7.82 2.06 -9.33
C ASN A 79 7.24 2.53 -10.68
N ARG A 80 7.47 3.78 -11.07
CA ARG A 80 6.92 4.33 -12.32
C ARG A 80 7.52 3.72 -13.60
N THR A 81 8.78 3.29 -13.53
CA THR A 81 9.53 2.79 -14.70
C THR A 81 9.73 1.28 -14.73
N CYS A 82 9.34 0.54 -13.68
CA CYS A 82 9.41 -0.92 -13.64
C CYS A 82 8.24 -1.59 -14.36
N PHE A 83 8.39 -2.89 -14.61
CA PHE A 83 7.34 -3.72 -15.18
C PHE A 83 6.06 -3.68 -14.34
N ASN A 84 4.95 -3.24 -14.95
CA ASN A 84 3.61 -3.13 -14.38
C ASN A 84 3.47 -2.30 -13.09
N GLY A 85 4.46 -1.49 -12.72
CA GLY A 85 4.38 -0.67 -11.51
C GLY A 85 4.32 -1.48 -10.21
N ILE A 86 4.82 -2.71 -10.23
CA ILE A 86 4.77 -3.62 -9.09
C ILE A 86 5.90 -3.27 -8.12
N TYR A 87 5.59 -3.27 -6.81
CA TYR A 87 6.63 -3.28 -5.79
C TYR A 87 6.93 -4.71 -5.35
N ARG A 88 8.15 -5.21 -5.63
CA ARG A 88 8.59 -6.54 -5.24
C ARG A 88 10.04 -6.52 -4.77
N VAL A 89 10.30 -7.20 -3.65
CA VAL A 89 11.63 -7.37 -3.09
C VAL A 89 12.04 -8.84 -3.05
N ASN A 90 13.34 -9.12 -3.00
CA ASN A 90 13.86 -10.45 -2.72
C ASN A 90 13.88 -10.73 -1.20
N ARG A 91 14.35 -11.92 -0.79
CA ARG A 91 14.49 -12.30 0.63
C ARG A 91 15.45 -11.41 1.44
N ARG A 92 16.28 -10.60 0.76
CA ARG A 92 17.18 -9.61 1.39
C ARG A 92 16.55 -8.21 1.44
N GLY A 93 15.26 -8.06 1.14
CA GLY A 93 14.56 -6.78 1.11
C GLY A 93 14.93 -5.89 -0.09
N GLN A 94 15.66 -6.41 -1.08
CA GLN A 94 16.13 -5.61 -2.22
C GLN A 94 15.12 -5.66 -3.36
N PHE A 95 14.73 -4.48 -3.86
CA PHE A 95 13.83 -4.35 -5.01
C PHE A 95 14.37 -5.09 -6.26
N ASN A 96 13.57 -5.98 -6.86
CA ASN A 96 14.04 -6.90 -7.91
C ASN A 96 13.16 -6.94 -9.17
N VAL A 97 12.34 -5.92 -9.41
CA VAL A 97 11.49 -5.86 -10.62
C VAL A 97 12.32 -5.36 -11.80
N PRO A 98 12.27 -5.99 -12.99
CA PRO A 98 12.94 -5.51 -14.20
C PRO A 98 12.34 -4.18 -14.68
N ARG A 99 13.07 -3.47 -15.55
CA ARG A 99 12.56 -2.25 -16.18
C ARG A 99 11.33 -2.60 -17.02
N GLY A 100 10.33 -1.73 -16.99
CA GLY A 100 9.18 -1.77 -17.88
C GLY A 100 9.38 -0.88 -19.10
N THR A 101 8.28 -0.57 -19.79
CA THR A 101 8.27 0.27 -21.00
C THR A 101 7.87 1.72 -20.73
N LYS A 102 7.66 2.09 -19.46
CA LYS A 102 7.23 3.43 -19.06
C LYS A 102 8.44 4.34 -18.87
N ASP A 103 8.45 5.46 -19.59
CA ASP A 103 9.58 6.41 -19.59
C ASP A 103 9.31 7.73 -18.84
N LYS A 104 8.05 7.94 -18.41
CA LYS A 104 7.65 9.11 -17.62
C LYS A 104 7.86 8.85 -16.13
N VAL A 105 8.87 9.51 -15.56
CA VAL A 105 9.16 9.54 -14.13
C VAL A 105 8.34 10.60 -13.43
N ILE A 106 8.19 11.78 -14.04
CA ILE A 106 7.26 12.83 -13.61
C ILE A 106 6.05 12.78 -14.54
N ILE A 107 4.86 12.79 -13.96
CA ILE A 107 3.59 12.72 -14.69
C ILE A 107 2.82 14.03 -14.52
N GLU A 108 1.92 14.32 -15.44
CA GLU A 108 1.19 15.58 -15.52
C GLU A 108 0.30 15.83 -14.29
N THR A 109 -0.12 14.76 -13.62
CA THR A 109 -0.97 14.81 -12.42
C THR A 109 -0.18 14.92 -11.11
N ASP A 110 1.16 15.00 -11.17
CA ASP A 110 1.96 15.19 -9.96
C ASP A 110 1.71 16.56 -9.34
N ASN A 111 1.23 16.57 -8.10
CA ASN A 111 1.06 17.78 -7.31
C ASN A 111 1.59 17.58 -5.88
N PHE A 112 2.92 17.51 -5.75
CA PHE A 112 3.57 17.26 -4.47
C PHE A 112 3.30 18.36 -3.43
N SER A 113 3.11 19.61 -3.87
CA SER A 113 2.72 20.71 -2.98
C SER A 113 1.35 20.48 -2.33
N ALA A 114 0.35 20.08 -3.12
CA ALA A 114 -0.98 19.76 -2.58
C ALA A 114 -0.94 18.52 -1.66
N ILE A 115 -0.19 17.48 -2.04
CA ILE A 115 -0.02 16.27 -1.23
C ILE A 115 0.66 16.62 0.11
N SER A 116 1.72 17.43 0.09
CA SER A 116 2.40 17.91 1.30
C SER A 116 1.44 18.63 2.25
N LYS A 117 0.60 19.55 1.72
CA LYS A 117 -0.40 20.27 2.51
C LYS A 117 -1.43 19.33 3.16
N LEU A 118 -1.89 18.31 2.44
CA LEU A 118 -2.80 17.30 3.01
C LEU A 118 -2.12 16.51 4.13
N LEU A 119 -0.89 16.05 3.90
CA LEU A 119 -0.11 15.25 4.86
C LEU A 119 0.34 16.04 6.09
N ALA A 120 0.28 17.38 6.08
CA ALA A 120 0.69 18.22 7.20
C ALA A 120 -0.04 17.84 8.51
N GLY A 121 -1.33 17.48 8.42
CA GLY A 121 -2.15 17.04 9.55
C GLY A 121 -2.08 15.54 9.87
N ALA A 122 -1.30 14.76 9.11
CA ALA A 122 -1.20 13.31 9.29
C ALA A 122 0.05 12.92 10.12
N GLU A 123 -0.12 12.01 11.06
CA GLU A 123 0.97 11.27 11.68
C GLU A 123 1.35 10.10 10.76
N LEU A 124 2.64 9.95 10.47
CA LEU A 124 3.19 8.91 9.59
C LEU A 124 4.02 7.94 10.41
N MET A 125 3.71 6.64 10.34
CA MET A 125 4.33 5.62 11.19
C MET A 125 4.77 4.39 10.37
N VAL A 126 6.00 3.93 10.62
CA VAL A 126 6.50 2.64 10.15
C VAL A 126 6.33 1.64 11.28
N ASP A 127 5.24 0.88 11.26
CA ASP A 127 4.97 -0.09 12.31
C ASP A 127 4.03 -1.20 11.83
N ASP A 128 3.89 -2.25 12.64
CA ASP A 128 2.97 -3.34 12.44
C ASP A 128 1.51 -2.86 12.55
N PHE A 129 0.62 -3.45 11.75
CA PHE A 129 -0.78 -3.03 11.72
C PHE A 129 -1.45 -3.12 13.09
N GLU A 130 -1.05 -4.07 13.94
CA GLU A 130 -1.68 -4.28 15.24
C GLU A 130 -1.46 -3.07 16.16
N VAL A 131 -0.24 -2.51 16.15
CA VAL A 131 0.10 -1.30 16.90
C VAL A 131 -0.76 -0.12 16.45
N LEU A 132 -0.95 0.03 15.14
CA LEU A 132 -1.79 1.11 14.59
C LEU A 132 -3.27 0.93 14.92
N VAL A 133 -3.79 -0.30 14.79
CA VAL A 133 -5.20 -0.61 15.08
C VAL A 133 -5.49 -0.43 16.56
N ASP A 134 -4.55 -0.75 17.45
CA ASP A 134 -4.73 -0.58 18.89
C ASP A 134 -4.72 0.88 19.35
N ARG A 135 -4.26 1.82 18.50
CA ARG A 135 -4.40 3.27 18.75
C ARG A 135 -5.76 3.84 18.38
N ALA A 136 -6.59 3.12 17.62
CA ALA A 136 -7.92 3.60 17.27
C ALA A 136 -8.84 3.57 18.51
N ASP A 137 -9.52 4.69 18.75
CA ASP A 137 -10.43 4.88 19.87
C ASP A 137 -11.88 5.12 19.38
N LYS A 138 -12.79 5.38 20.32
CA LYS A 138 -14.18 5.69 20.04
C LYS A 138 -14.32 6.82 19.01
N ASP A 139 -15.22 6.61 18.06
CA ASP A 139 -15.55 7.55 16.97
C ASP A 139 -14.46 7.79 15.91
N ASP A 140 -13.27 7.19 16.05
CA ASP A 140 -12.28 7.15 14.96
C ASP A 140 -12.79 6.30 13.79
N PHE A 141 -12.45 6.71 12.57
CA PHE A 141 -12.67 5.89 11.37
C PHE A 141 -11.39 5.14 11.00
N LEU A 142 -11.44 3.82 11.10
CA LEU A 142 -10.35 2.90 10.79
C LEU A 142 -10.61 2.20 9.45
N PHE A 143 -9.71 2.43 8.49
CA PHE A 143 -9.71 1.74 7.20
C PHE A 143 -8.54 0.76 7.11
N CYS A 144 -8.82 -0.51 6.79
CA CYS A 144 -7.81 -1.56 6.63
C CYS A 144 -7.97 -2.30 5.29
N ASP A 145 -6.87 -2.43 4.55
CA ASP A 145 -6.80 -3.16 3.28
C ASP A 145 -5.56 -4.07 3.30
N PRO A 146 -5.61 -5.21 4.03
CA PRO A 146 -4.49 -6.13 4.15
C PRO A 146 -4.21 -6.86 2.82
N PRO A 147 -3.01 -7.42 2.63
CA PRO A 147 -2.79 -8.38 1.56
C PRO A 147 -3.77 -9.56 1.62
N TYR A 148 -4.42 -9.88 0.50
CA TYR A 148 -5.47 -10.91 0.45
C TYR A 148 -4.89 -12.33 0.54
N THR A 149 -4.77 -12.84 1.77
CA THR A 149 -4.30 -14.20 2.10
C THR A 149 -5.48 -15.07 2.54
N VAL A 150 -5.53 -16.34 2.09
CA VAL A 150 -6.60 -17.30 2.46
C VAL A 150 -5.98 -18.62 2.88
N ARG A 151 -6.64 -19.37 3.77
CA ARG A 151 -6.09 -20.56 4.46
C ARG A 151 -5.57 -21.67 3.53
N HIS A 152 -6.13 -21.80 2.32
CA HIS A 152 -5.71 -22.81 1.33
C HIS A 152 -5.69 -22.22 -0.08
N ASN A 153 -4.51 -22.05 -0.69
CA ASN A 153 -4.40 -21.82 -2.14
C ASN A 153 -2.98 -22.04 -2.70
N TYR A 154 -2.83 -23.00 -3.61
CA TYR A 154 -1.55 -23.49 -4.16
C TYR A 154 -1.01 -22.70 -5.37
N ASN A 155 -1.10 -21.37 -5.39
CA ASN A 155 -0.57 -20.58 -6.51
C ASN A 155 0.74 -19.89 -6.15
N GLY A 156 1.79 -20.07 -6.98
CA GLY A 156 3.17 -19.63 -6.71
C GLY A 156 3.36 -18.13 -6.44
N PHE A 157 2.43 -17.27 -6.90
CA PHE A 157 2.43 -15.82 -6.58
C PHE A 157 2.05 -15.54 -5.10
N ARG A 158 1.34 -16.46 -4.41
CA ARG A 158 0.91 -16.31 -3.01
C ARG A 158 2.01 -16.64 -1.99
N LYS A 159 3.05 -17.40 -2.33
CA LYS A 159 4.21 -17.60 -1.44
C LYS A 159 4.91 -16.28 -1.09
N TYR A 160 4.83 -15.26 -1.94
CA TYR A 160 5.33 -13.92 -1.63
C TYR A 160 4.44 -13.18 -0.62
N ASN A 161 3.11 -13.28 -0.78
CA ASN A 161 2.16 -12.68 0.15
C ASN A 161 2.22 -13.35 1.53
N GLU A 162 2.37 -14.68 1.62
CA GLU A 162 2.52 -15.37 2.92
C GLU A 162 3.78 -14.96 3.69
N VAL A 163 4.84 -14.55 2.99
CA VAL A 163 6.07 -14.03 3.61
C VAL A 163 5.88 -12.60 4.14
N LEU A 164 4.95 -11.83 3.57
CA LEU A 164 4.65 -10.46 4.00
C LEU A 164 3.46 -10.35 4.95
N PHE A 165 2.48 -11.25 4.82
CA PHE A 165 1.22 -11.29 5.57
C PHE A 165 0.65 -12.71 5.54
N SER A 166 0.95 -13.46 6.59
CA SER A 166 0.56 -14.84 6.76
C SER A 166 -0.92 -15.01 7.13
N TRP A 167 -1.39 -16.25 7.19
CA TRP A 167 -2.71 -16.55 7.74
C TRP A 167 -2.81 -16.19 9.23
N ALA A 168 -1.73 -16.38 10.00
CA ALA A 168 -1.68 -15.95 11.40
C ALA A 168 -1.81 -14.42 11.53
N ASP A 169 -1.30 -13.65 10.55
CA ASP A 169 -1.50 -12.20 10.52
C ASP A 169 -2.94 -11.81 10.18
N GLN A 170 -3.66 -12.61 9.37
CA GLN A 170 -5.11 -12.45 9.18
C GLN A 170 -5.88 -12.66 10.48
N GLU A 171 -5.53 -13.67 11.27
CA GLU A 171 -6.13 -13.95 12.59
C GLU A 171 -5.84 -12.82 13.60
N ARG A 172 -4.59 -12.33 13.62
CA ARG A 172 -4.20 -11.17 14.43
C ARG A 172 -4.96 -9.91 14.03
N LEU A 173 -5.10 -9.64 12.74
CA LEU A 173 -5.85 -8.49 12.25
C LEU A 173 -7.33 -8.58 12.64
N ALA A 174 -7.98 -9.72 12.43
CA ALA A 174 -9.37 -9.90 12.84
C ALA A 174 -9.56 -9.66 14.36
N SER A 175 -8.63 -10.17 15.16
CA SER A 175 -8.62 -9.96 16.62
C SER A 175 -8.41 -8.49 16.99
N ALA A 176 -7.47 -7.80 16.35
CA ALA A 176 -7.20 -6.38 16.59
C ALA A 176 -8.40 -5.50 16.19
N LEU A 177 -9.02 -5.77 15.04
CA LEU A 177 -10.22 -5.07 14.60
C LEU A 177 -11.39 -5.30 15.56
N LEU A 178 -11.54 -6.50 16.11
CA LEU A 178 -12.58 -6.77 17.10
C LEU A 178 -12.36 -5.98 18.39
N ARG A 179 -11.10 -5.87 18.86
CA ARG A 179 -10.75 -5.00 19.99
C ARG A 179 -11.09 -3.53 19.70
N ALA A 180 -10.73 -3.03 18.52
CA ALA A 180 -11.05 -1.67 18.10
C ALA A 180 -12.56 -1.41 18.01
N ALA A 181 -13.33 -2.36 17.44
CA ALA A 181 -14.78 -2.27 17.37
C ALA A 181 -15.41 -2.17 18.76
N ARG A 182 -14.92 -2.96 19.72
CA ARG A 182 -15.39 -2.94 21.12
C ARG A 182 -15.03 -1.66 21.86
N ARG A 183 -13.96 -0.95 21.46
CA ARG A 183 -13.66 0.41 21.94
C ARG A 183 -14.57 1.48 21.32
N GLY A 184 -15.32 1.13 20.27
CA GLY A 184 -16.24 2.05 19.60
C GLY A 184 -15.67 2.70 18.34
N ALA A 185 -14.55 2.19 17.80
CA ALA A 185 -14.03 2.64 16.51
C ALA A 185 -14.96 2.21 15.36
N LYS A 186 -15.08 3.05 14.34
CA LYS A 186 -15.84 2.77 13.10
C LYS A 186 -14.92 2.11 12.10
N ILE A 187 -15.22 0.87 11.71
CA ILE A 187 -14.29 0.03 10.95
C ILE A 187 -14.81 -0.22 9.55
N LEU A 188 -13.94 -0.05 8.57
CA LEU A 188 -14.12 -0.55 7.22
C LEU A 188 -12.87 -1.35 6.81
N CYS A 189 -13.01 -2.67 6.66
CA CYS A 189 -11.93 -3.55 6.20
C CYS A 189 -12.33 -4.22 4.88
N THR A 190 -11.40 -4.29 3.93
CA THR A 190 -11.57 -5.01 2.66
C THR A 190 -10.77 -6.31 2.67
N ASN A 191 -11.30 -7.37 2.07
CA ASN A 191 -10.58 -8.63 1.93
C ASN A 191 -11.11 -9.47 0.76
N ALA A 192 -10.46 -10.61 0.48
CA ALA A 192 -10.97 -11.58 -0.47
C ALA A 192 -12.28 -12.22 0.02
N ASN A 193 -13.26 -12.37 -0.89
CA ASN A 193 -14.48 -13.12 -0.58
C ASN A 193 -14.21 -14.64 -0.57
N HIS A 194 -13.75 -15.15 0.57
CA HIS A 194 -13.43 -16.58 0.76
C HIS A 194 -13.99 -17.06 2.11
N GLN A 195 -14.44 -18.31 2.17
CA GLN A 195 -15.09 -18.85 3.38
C GLN A 195 -14.22 -18.67 4.63
N SER A 196 -12.93 -19.02 4.56
CA SER A 196 -12.03 -18.87 5.70
C SER A 196 -11.96 -17.42 6.22
N VAL A 197 -12.05 -16.42 5.34
CA VAL A 197 -12.04 -15.01 5.72
C VAL A 197 -13.37 -14.64 6.37
N ARG A 198 -14.51 -15.09 5.81
CA ARG A 198 -15.83 -14.88 6.43
C ARG A 198 -15.90 -15.44 7.84
N ASP A 199 -15.28 -16.61 8.06
CA ASP A 199 -15.22 -17.26 9.37
C ASP A 199 -14.42 -16.43 10.40
N LEU A 200 -13.34 -15.74 9.98
CA LEU A 200 -12.57 -14.85 10.88
C LEU A 200 -13.39 -13.67 11.40
N TYR A 201 -14.36 -13.20 10.61
CA TYR A 201 -15.17 -12.02 10.92
C TYR A 201 -16.62 -12.39 11.30
N SER A 202 -16.85 -13.57 11.89
CA SER A 202 -18.19 -14.07 12.24
C SER A 202 -18.77 -13.47 13.53
N SER A 203 -18.00 -12.64 14.25
CA SER A 203 -18.44 -11.97 15.47
C SER A 203 -19.65 -11.06 15.20
N PRO A 204 -20.64 -10.95 16.10
CA PRO A 204 -21.83 -10.10 15.89
C PRO A 204 -21.52 -8.60 15.79
N GLU A 205 -20.33 -8.17 16.24
CA GLU A 205 -19.82 -6.81 16.08
C GLU A 205 -19.54 -6.45 14.61
N PHE A 206 -19.39 -7.45 13.74
CA PHE A 206 -19.11 -7.26 12.32
C PHE A 206 -20.33 -7.50 11.44
N LYS A 207 -20.52 -6.61 10.45
CA LYS A 207 -21.39 -6.81 9.30
C LYS A 207 -20.53 -7.13 8.09
N GLN A 208 -20.92 -8.14 7.33
CA GLN A 208 -20.22 -8.56 6.12
C GLN A 208 -21.06 -8.24 4.89
N GLN A 209 -20.45 -7.61 3.89
CA GLN A 209 -21.08 -7.31 2.60
C GLN A 209 -20.19 -7.81 1.46
N ILE A 210 -20.80 -8.48 0.48
CA ILE A 210 -20.12 -8.92 -0.73
C ILE A 210 -20.27 -7.83 -1.79
N VAL A 211 -19.16 -7.48 -2.44
CA VAL A 211 -19.15 -6.56 -3.57
C VAL A 211 -18.45 -7.20 -4.76
N SER A 212 -18.99 -7.01 -5.95
CA SER A 212 -18.42 -7.56 -7.18
C SER A 212 -17.72 -6.44 -7.96
N ARG A 213 -16.49 -6.71 -8.39
CA ARG A 213 -15.75 -5.81 -9.29
C ARG A 213 -15.31 -6.52 -10.55
N TYR A 214 -15.26 -5.77 -11.63
CA TYR A 214 -14.65 -6.20 -12.88
C TYR A 214 -13.13 -5.95 -12.82
N SER A 215 -12.31 -6.99 -12.99
CA SER A 215 -10.85 -6.84 -13.05
C SER A 215 -10.31 -7.09 -14.45
N ARG A 216 -9.43 -6.20 -14.93
CA ARG A 216 -8.72 -6.31 -16.21
C ARG A 216 -7.29 -6.88 -16.06
N ILE A 217 -6.93 -7.39 -14.89
CA ILE A 217 -5.53 -7.70 -14.53
C ILE A 217 -5.15 -9.17 -14.85
N SER A 218 -6.05 -10.01 -15.36
CA SER A 218 -5.70 -11.37 -15.78
C SER A 218 -5.07 -11.38 -17.18
N ALA A 219 -3.98 -12.15 -17.33
CA ALA A 219 -3.23 -12.28 -18.58
C ALA A 219 -3.95 -13.12 -19.66
N ASP A 220 -5.12 -13.67 -19.35
CA ASP A 220 -5.82 -14.64 -20.20
C ASP A 220 -7.22 -14.13 -20.57
N ASN A 221 -7.49 -13.98 -21.88
CA ASN A 221 -8.74 -13.44 -22.43
C ASN A 221 -9.97 -14.28 -22.02
N ALA A 222 -9.80 -15.56 -21.69
CA ALA A 222 -10.86 -16.46 -21.21
C ALA A 222 -11.22 -16.27 -19.72
N SER A 223 -10.47 -15.45 -18.98
CA SER A 223 -10.59 -15.28 -17.52
C SER A 223 -11.11 -13.89 -17.12
N ARG A 224 -11.93 -13.26 -17.95
CA ARG A 224 -12.73 -12.06 -17.57
C ARG A 224 -13.74 -12.46 -16.50
N ARG A 225 -13.28 -12.58 -15.26
CA ARG A 225 -14.09 -12.98 -14.10
C ARG A 225 -14.48 -11.75 -13.30
N TYR A 226 -15.73 -11.73 -12.86
CA TYR A 226 -16.13 -10.92 -11.72
C TYR A 226 -15.34 -11.44 -10.51
N PHE A 227 -14.61 -10.55 -9.85
CA PHE A 227 -13.97 -10.86 -8.58
C PHE A 227 -14.87 -10.33 -7.49
N GLU A 228 -15.23 -11.20 -6.56
CA GLU A 228 -15.95 -10.82 -5.36
C GLU A 228 -14.96 -10.44 -4.26
N GLU A 229 -15.25 -9.35 -3.59
CA GLU A 229 -14.53 -8.87 -2.42
C GLU A 229 -15.49 -8.83 -1.23
N LEU A 230 -14.92 -9.03 -0.05
CA LEU A 230 -15.64 -8.94 1.21
C LEU A 230 -15.34 -7.58 1.84
N ILE A 231 -16.39 -6.84 2.14
CA ILE A 231 -16.33 -5.66 2.99
C ILE A 231 -16.79 -6.08 4.39
N ILE A 232 -15.96 -5.79 5.39
CA ILE A 232 -16.24 -6.01 6.81
C ILE A 232 -16.41 -4.66 7.48
N GLN A 233 -17.53 -4.47 8.18
CA GLN A 233 -17.89 -3.20 8.81
C GLN A 233 -18.21 -3.38 10.30
N ALA A 234 -17.87 -2.39 11.12
CA ALA A 234 -18.33 -2.30 12.52
C ALA A 234 -18.60 -0.84 12.90
N ASN A 235 -19.65 -0.59 13.70
CA ASN A 235 -20.04 0.73 14.20
C ASN A 235 -20.26 1.83 13.12
N ILE A 236 -20.49 1.44 11.86
CA ILE A 236 -20.87 2.32 10.74
C ILE A 236 -22.39 2.30 10.56
#